data_AF-A0A1Y1CRN4-F1
#
_entry.id   AF-A0A1Y1CRN4-F1
#
_cell.length_a   1.000
_cell.length_b   1.000
_cell.length_c   1.000
_cell.angle_alpha   90.00
_cell.angle_beta   90.00
_cell.angle_gamma   90.00
#
_symmetry.space_group_name_H-M   'P 1'
#
loop_
_entity.id
_entity.type
_entity.pdbx_description
1 polymer ?
#
loop_
_entity_poly.entity_id
_entity_poly.type
_entity_poly.pdbx_seq_one_letter_code
_entity_poly.pdbx_strand_id
1 'polypeptide(L)'
;MKKETAQLYLLFFAFHRFQQINDNLIEALLHWVDQYEKQAKRAAEEAMNNAVTNAAKNLQAAGHVLSLFTDDTITDDTPFSIIKEKAYALLEQERFPLVADYLRNIAFDKTAFEWSHYTKLSATFKRNLRQLFTDLDFAGRVEDSPLLEAIAFLQNLLRTEKSPRQTDPNSFPTEIIPKGLRRYLFSKEGKTFKTLDVDRYEFLVYRLLRNSLEAGDVYVKPI
;
A
#
# COMPACT_ATOMS: atom_id res chain seq x y z
N MET A 1 -29.97 31.74 -37.42
CA MET A 1 -29.08 32.13 -36.30
C MET A 1 -28.01 33.05 -36.88
N LYS A 2 -27.68 34.18 -36.24
CA LYS A 2 -26.56 35.03 -36.70
C LYS A 2 -25.25 34.26 -36.56
N LYS A 3 -24.30 34.45 -37.49
CA LYS A 3 -23.05 33.67 -37.57
C LYS A 3 -22.25 33.77 -36.26
N GLU A 4 -22.24 34.96 -35.67
CA GLU A 4 -21.55 35.29 -34.43
C GLU A 4 -22.16 34.52 -33.24
N THR A 5 -23.49 34.38 -33.19
CA THR A 5 -24.19 33.61 -32.15
C THR A 5 -23.90 32.12 -32.26
N ALA A 6 -23.83 31.58 -33.49
CA ALA A 6 -23.49 30.17 -33.71
C ALA A 6 -22.04 29.87 -33.29
N GLN A 7 -21.10 30.77 -33.58
CA GLN A 7 -19.69 30.65 -33.15
C GLN A 7 -19.55 30.67 -31.63
N LEU A 8 -20.23 31.60 -30.95
CA LEU A 8 -20.23 31.68 -29.50
C LEU A 8 -20.83 30.42 -28.85
N TYR A 9 -21.93 29.92 -29.41
CA TYR A 9 -22.55 28.68 -28.94
C TYR A 9 -21.61 27.47 -29.07
N LEU A 10 -20.93 27.31 -30.21
CA LEU A 10 -20.00 26.21 -30.42
C LEU A 10 -18.80 26.28 -29.47
N LEU A 11 -18.29 27.48 -29.18
CA LEU A 11 -17.21 27.68 -28.21
C LEU A 11 -17.65 27.25 -26.80
N PHE A 12 -18.82 27.71 -26.34
CA PHE A 12 -19.35 27.29 -25.03
C PHE A 12 -19.67 25.81 -24.96
N PHE A 13 -20.21 25.24 -26.04
CA PHE A 13 -20.47 23.81 -26.12
C PHE A 13 -19.17 23.01 -26.01
N ALA A 14 -18.13 23.38 -26.76
CA ALA A 14 -16.83 22.72 -26.69
C ALA A 14 -16.24 22.84 -25.28
N PHE A 15 -16.22 24.05 -24.71
CA PHE A 15 -15.71 24.30 -23.37
C PHE A 15 -16.43 23.45 -22.30
N HIS A 16 -17.77 23.43 -22.31
CA HIS A 16 -18.55 22.62 -21.38
C HIS A 16 -18.28 21.12 -21.57
N ARG A 17 -18.09 20.65 -22.81
CA ARG A 17 -17.73 19.25 -23.07
C ARG A 17 -16.34 18.89 -22.55
N PHE A 18 -15.36 19.79 -22.68
CA PHE A 18 -14.03 19.58 -22.09
C PHE A 18 -14.07 19.54 -20.56
N GLN A 19 -14.84 20.44 -19.92
CA GLN A 19 -15.05 20.40 -18.47
C GLN A 19 -15.65 19.05 -18.03
N GLN A 20 -16.71 18.60 -18.70
CA GLN A 20 -17.33 17.32 -18.39
C GLN A 20 -16.37 16.13 -18.57
N ILE A 21 -15.51 16.15 -19.60
CA ILE A 21 -14.50 15.11 -19.80
C ILE A 21 -13.49 15.13 -18.65
N ASN A 22 -13.00 16.30 -18.25
CA ASN A 22 -12.06 16.43 -17.13
C ASN A 22 -12.68 15.92 -15.82
N ASP A 23 -13.93 16.28 -15.53
CA ASP A 23 -14.64 15.81 -14.34
C ASP A 23 -14.72 14.28 -14.33
N ASN A 24 -15.08 13.66 -15.47
CA ASN A 24 -15.12 12.20 -15.60
C ASN A 24 -13.75 11.55 -15.39
N LEU A 25 -12.66 12.16 -15.86
CA LEU A 25 -11.29 11.65 -15.68
C LEU A 25 -10.87 11.73 -14.21
N ILE A 26 -11.23 12.82 -13.53
CA ILE A 26 -10.98 12.99 -12.09
C ILE A 26 -11.76 11.95 -11.29
N GLU A 27 -13.05 11.79 -11.57
CA GLU A 27 -13.89 10.76 -10.93
C GLU A 27 -13.34 9.35 -11.15
N ALA A 28 -12.90 9.04 -12.37
CA ALA A 28 -12.28 7.76 -12.68
C ALA A 28 -10.99 7.54 -11.87
N LEU A 29 -10.12 8.55 -11.79
CA LEU A 29 -8.89 8.49 -10.98
C LEU A 29 -9.22 8.21 -9.50
N LEU A 30 -10.13 8.99 -8.92
CA LEU A 30 -10.55 8.85 -7.51
C LEU A 30 -11.14 7.46 -7.25
N HIS A 31 -11.99 6.98 -8.16
CA HIS A 31 -12.62 5.66 -8.08
C HIS A 31 -11.58 4.54 -8.09
N TRP A 32 -10.64 4.55 -9.04
CA TRP A 32 -9.64 3.48 -9.13
C TRP A 32 -8.71 3.45 -7.92
N VAL A 33 -8.28 4.61 -7.42
CA VAL A 33 -7.45 4.69 -6.21
C VAL A 33 -8.19 4.10 -5.00
N ASP A 34 -9.47 4.46 -4.81
CA ASP A 34 -10.31 3.89 -3.75
C ASP A 34 -10.49 2.37 -3.88
N GLN A 35 -10.69 1.86 -5.10
CA GLN A 35 -10.80 0.42 -5.34
C GLN A 35 -9.53 -0.32 -4.94
N TYR A 36 -8.34 0.20 -5.27
CA TYR A 36 -7.08 -0.43 -4.87
C TYR A 36 -6.86 -0.38 -3.35
N GLU A 37 -7.25 0.71 -2.68
CA GLU A 37 -7.22 0.77 -1.21
C GLU A 37 -8.13 -0.30 -0.59
N LYS A 38 -9.35 -0.44 -1.10
CA LYS A 38 -10.31 -1.46 -0.63
C LYS A 38 -9.80 -2.87 -0.87
N GLN A 39 -9.19 -3.14 -2.03
CA GLN A 39 -8.58 -4.43 -2.34
C GLN A 39 -7.43 -4.76 -1.38
N ALA A 40 -6.52 -3.82 -1.14
CA ALA A 40 -5.40 -4.02 -0.22
C ALA A 40 -5.88 -4.26 1.23
N LYS A 41 -6.87 -3.49 1.71
CA LYS A 41 -7.47 -3.68 3.03
C LYS A 41 -8.11 -5.06 3.18
N ARG A 42 -8.91 -5.48 2.20
CA ARG A 42 -9.54 -6.82 2.19
C ARG A 42 -8.49 -7.93 2.18
N ALA A 43 -7.49 -7.83 1.32
CA ALA A 43 -6.41 -8.82 1.26
C ALA A 43 -5.64 -8.92 2.58
N ALA A 44 -5.43 -7.80 3.28
CA ALA A 44 -4.79 -7.79 4.59
C ALA A 44 -5.69 -8.38 5.69
N GLU A 45 -7.02 -8.13 5.64
CA GLU A 45 -8.00 -8.75 6.55
C GLU A 45 -8.10 -10.26 6.35
N GLU A 46 -8.13 -10.72 5.10
CA GLU A 46 -8.10 -12.15 4.77
C GLU A 46 -6.80 -12.80 5.24
N ALA A 47 -5.66 -12.15 5.02
CA ALA A 47 -4.37 -12.63 5.51
C ALA A 47 -4.32 -12.69 7.04
N MET A 48 -4.86 -11.69 7.73
CA MET A 48 -4.98 -11.68 9.19
C MET A 48 -5.85 -12.82 9.69
N ASN A 49 -7.05 -12.99 9.11
CA ASN A 49 -7.98 -14.05 9.50
C ASN A 49 -7.38 -15.43 9.26
N ASN A 50 -6.68 -15.63 8.13
CA ASN A 50 -5.97 -16.86 7.84
C ASN A 50 -4.82 -17.10 8.83
N ALA A 51 -4.06 -16.05 9.19
CA ALA A 51 -3.00 -16.16 10.19
C ALA A 51 -3.56 -16.51 11.58
N VAL A 52 -4.63 -15.85 12.01
CA VAL A 52 -5.30 -16.11 13.30
C VAL A 52 -5.91 -17.50 13.35
N THR A 53 -6.59 -17.95 12.29
CA THR A 53 -7.19 -19.29 12.25
C THR A 53 -6.14 -20.40 12.22
N ASN A 54 -5.07 -20.23 11.44
CA ASN A 54 -3.94 -21.17 11.44
C ASN A 54 -3.22 -21.17 12.79
N ALA A 55 -3.02 -19.99 13.37
CA ALA A 55 -2.41 -19.88 14.69
C ALA A 55 -3.28 -20.52 15.76
N ALA A 56 -4.60 -20.30 15.77
CA ALA A 56 -5.52 -20.90 16.74
C ALA A 56 -5.48 -22.43 16.73
N LYS A 57 -5.47 -23.04 15.53
CA LYS A 57 -5.30 -24.50 15.36
C LYS A 57 -3.98 -24.98 15.96
N ASN A 58 -2.90 -24.26 15.69
CA ASN A 58 -1.57 -24.66 16.17
C ASN A 58 -1.31 -24.25 17.64
N LEU A 59 -2.05 -23.28 18.20
CA LEU A 59 -1.92 -22.81 19.59
C LEU A 59 -2.44 -23.86 20.56
N GLN A 60 -3.54 -24.54 20.21
CA GLN A 60 -4.06 -25.64 21.01
C GLN A 60 -3.03 -26.77 21.09
N ALA A 61 -2.45 -27.17 19.95
CA ALA A 61 -1.38 -28.15 19.89
C ALA A 61 -0.13 -27.68 20.67
N ALA A 62 0.25 -26.40 20.56
CA ALA A 62 1.35 -25.84 21.34
C ALA A 62 1.07 -25.82 22.84
N GLY A 63 -0.18 -25.60 23.28
CA GLY A 63 -0.59 -25.73 24.67
C GLY A 63 -0.36 -27.15 25.20
N HIS A 64 -0.70 -28.17 24.40
CA HIS A 64 -0.41 -29.56 24.73
C HIS A 64 1.11 -29.86 24.75
N VAL A 65 1.89 -29.26 23.85
CA VAL A 65 3.36 -29.35 23.90
C VAL A 65 3.92 -28.71 25.17
N LEU A 66 3.39 -27.55 25.59
CA LEU A 66 3.80 -26.89 26.83
C LEU A 66 3.43 -27.71 28.07
N SER A 67 2.31 -28.45 28.06
CA SER A 67 1.95 -29.32 29.19
C SER A 67 2.92 -30.47 29.42
N LEU A 68 3.74 -30.85 28.42
CA LEU A 68 4.82 -31.84 28.61
C LEU A 68 5.88 -31.36 29.62
N PHE A 69 6.01 -30.04 29.85
CA PHE A 69 6.94 -29.49 30.84
C PHE A 69 6.36 -29.45 32.26
N THR A 70 5.06 -29.72 32.43
CA THR A 70 4.37 -29.73 33.72
C THR A 70 3.78 -31.12 34.02
N ASP A 71 4.19 -32.15 33.27
CA ASP A 71 3.69 -33.51 33.41
C ASP A 71 4.54 -34.26 34.45
N ASP A 72 3.96 -34.55 35.61
CA ASP A 72 4.60 -35.25 36.73
C ASP A 72 5.03 -36.69 36.40
N THR A 73 4.59 -37.25 35.26
CA THR A 73 4.99 -38.59 34.80
C THR A 73 6.34 -38.61 34.07
N ILE A 74 6.86 -37.45 33.68
CA ILE A 74 8.17 -37.30 33.03
C ILE A 74 9.21 -37.03 34.12
N THR A 75 10.10 -37.99 34.36
CA THR A 75 11.17 -37.85 35.35
C THR A 75 12.30 -36.96 34.82
N ASP A 76 13.04 -36.30 35.72
CA ASP A 76 14.16 -35.41 35.35
C ASP A 76 15.26 -36.13 34.55
N ASP A 77 15.39 -37.44 34.71
CA ASP A 77 16.36 -38.29 33.99
C ASP A 77 15.93 -38.63 32.55
N THR A 78 14.74 -38.21 32.11
CA THR A 78 14.23 -38.54 30.77
C THR A 78 15.03 -37.79 29.69
N PRO A 79 15.62 -38.48 28.70
CA PRO A 79 16.32 -37.81 27.62
C PRO A 79 15.43 -36.86 26.83
N PHE A 80 15.93 -35.65 26.55
CA PHE A 80 15.20 -34.62 25.82
C PHE A 80 14.77 -35.05 24.39
N SER A 81 15.44 -36.04 23.80
CA SER A 81 15.04 -36.64 22.53
C SER A 81 13.63 -37.26 22.59
N ILE A 82 13.27 -37.93 23.69
CA ILE A 82 11.96 -38.54 23.89
C ILE A 82 10.89 -37.45 24.02
N ILE A 83 11.22 -36.35 24.70
CA ILE A 83 10.33 -35.18 24.83
C ILE A 83 10.09 -34.54 23.46
N LYS A 84 11.13 -34.41 22.62
CA LYS A 84 11.01 -33.91 21.25
C LYS A 84 10.11 -34.80 20.38
N GLU A 85 10.25 -36.12 20.44
CA GLU A 85 9.38 -37.04 19.68
C GLU A 85 7.91 -36.91 20.10
N LYS A 86 7.63 -36.87 21.41
CA LYS A 86 6.27 -36.63 21.92
C LYS A 86 5.73 -35.26 21.48
N ALA A 87 6.56 -34.23 21.50
CA ALA A 87 6.18 -32.90 21.06
C ALA A 87 5.89 -32.85 19.54
N TYR A 88 6.69 -33.55 18.72
CA TYR A 88 6.49 -33.64 17.27
C TYR A 88 5.29 -34.49 16.87
N ALA A 89 4.85 -35.40 17.73
CA ALA A 89 3.58 -36.12 17.54
C ALA A 89 2.35 -35.22 17.77
N LEU A 90 2.48 -34.19 18.63
CA LEU A 90 1.41 -33.23 18.93
C LEU A 90 1.37 -32.06 17.93
N LEU A 91 2.53 -31.65 17.41
CA LEU A 91 2.66 -30.57 16.45
C LEU A 91 3.74 -30.92 15.42
N GLU A 92 3.47 -30.76 14.13
CA GLU A 92 4.49 -31.00 13.09
C GLU A 92 5.75 -30.15 13.33
N GLN A 93 6.94 -30.74 13.19
CA GLN A 93 8.23 -30.07 13.43
C GLN A 93 8.37 -28.74 12.67
N GLU A 94 7.86 -28.69 11.44
CA GLU A 94 7.88 -27.51 10.56
C GLU A 94 7.05 -26.33 11.11
N ARG A 95 6.08 -26.62 11.97
CA ARG A 95 5.18 -25.62 12.57
C ARG A 95 5.72 -25.04 13.87
N PHE A 96 6.69 -25.67 14.53
CA PHE A 96 7.28 -25.15 15.77
C PHE A 96 7.82 -23.72 15.63
N PRO A 97 8.64 -23.38 14.60
CA PRO A 97 9.09 -22.01 14.40
C PRO A 97 7.94 -21.04 14.15
N LEU A 98 6.95 -21.44 13.35
CA LEU A 98 5.79 -20.61 13.01
C LEU A 98 4.96 -20.25 14.25
N VAL A 99 4.72 -21.22 15.13
CA VAL A 99 3.96 -20.99 16.37
C VAL A 99 4.79 -20.22 17.39
N ALA A 100 6.07 -20.54 17.54
CA ALA A 100 6.96 -19.80 18.43
C ALA A 100 7.09 -18.33 17.99
N ASP A 101 7.21 -18.07 16.70
CA ASP A 101 7.27 -16.71 16.16
C ASP A 101 5.92 -16.00 16.27
N TYR A 102 4.80 -16.72 16.15
CA TYR A 102 3.47 -16.15 16.43
C TYR A 102 3.30 -15.77 17.91
N LEU A 103 3.69 -16.64 18.84
CA LEU A 103 3.66 -16.37 20.28
C LEU A 103 4.59 -15.21 20.67
N ARG A 104 5.72 -15.04 19.97
CA ARG A 104 6.64 -13.89 20.14
C ARG A 104 6.11 -12.62 19.49
N ASN A 105 5.56 -12.71 18.28
CA ASN A 105 5.09 -11.60 17.47
C ASN A 105 3.56 -11.53 17.51
N ILE A 106 3.03 -11.14 18.66
CA ILE A 106 1.58 -11.06 18.96
C ILE A 106 0.83 -10.09 18.02
N ALA A 107 1.53 -9.20 17.30
CA ALA A 107 0.91 -8.24 16.40
C ALA A 107 1.11 -8.63 14.93
N PHE A 108 0.10 -9.22 14.31
CA PHE A 108 0.00 -9.27 12.85
C PHE A 108 0.04 -7.82 12.32
N ASP A 109 1.09 -7.47 11.58
CA ASP A 109 1.23 -6.13 11.04
C ASP A 109 0.37 -5.97 9.79
N LYS A 110 -0.92 -5.68 10.00
CA LYS A 110 -1.91 -5.45 8.93
C LYS A 110 -1.41 -4.41 7.93
N THR A 111 -0.80 -3.32 8.40
CA THR A 111 -0.30 -2.24 7.55
C THR A 111 0.86 -2.71 6.67
N ALA A 112 1.79 -3.51 7.21
CA ALA A 112 2.85 -4.11 6.39
C ALA A 112 2.28 -4.97 5.24
N PHE A 113 1.24 -5.77 5.54
CA PHE A 113 0.56 -6.58 4.54
C PHE A 113 -0.13 -5.74 3.46
N GLU A 114 -0.86 -4.68 3.85
CA GLU A 114 -1.47 -3.74 2.89
C GLU A 114 -0.41 -3.16 1.94
N TRP A 115 0.71 -2.65 2.47
CA TRP A 115 1.77 -2.08 1.64
C TRP A 115 2.49 -3.10 0.76
N SER A 116 2.65 -4.34 1.22
CA SER A 116 3.15 -5.44 0.39
C SER A 116 2.21 -5.77 -0.76
N HIS A 117 0.90 -5.59 -0.56
CA HIS A 117 -0.11 -5.85 -1.57
C HIS A 117 -0.08 -4.80 -2.70
N TYR A 118 0.20 -3.53 -2.38
CA TYR A 118 0.40 -2.52 -3.42
C TYR A 118 1.58 -2.83 -4.34
N THR A 119 2.67 -3.39 -3.83
CA THR A 119 3.78 -3.86 -4.68
C THR A 119 3.30 -4.91 -5.69
N LYS A 120 2.39 -5.81 -5.29
CA LYS A 120 1.78 -6.83 -6.18
C LYS A 120 0.84 -6.21 -7.21
N LEU A 121 0.06 -5.20 -6.81
CA LEU A 121 -0.87 -4.48 -7.70
C LEU A 121 -0.19 -3.45 -8.60
N SER A 122 1.13 -3.25 -8.46
CA SER A 122 1.88 -2.19 -9.13
C SER A 122 1.70 -2.17 -10.65
N ALA A 123 1.80 -3.33 -11.32
CA ALA A 123 1.60 -3.39 -12.76
C ALA A 123 0.19 -2.91 -13.17
N THR A 124 -0.83 -3.27 -12.40
CA THR A 124 -2.24 -2.96 -12.68
C THR A 124 -2.53 -1.48 -12.48
N PHE A 125 -2.17 -0.91 -11.33
CA PHE A 125 -2.46 0.50 -11.08
C PHE A 125 -1.61 1.41 -11.98
N LYS A 126 -0.38 1.02 -12.34
CA LYS A 126 0.44 1.80 -13.28
C LYS A 126 -0.22 1.91 -14.64
N ARG A 127 -0.77 0.81 -15.15
CA ARG A 127 -1.49 0.79 -16.43
C ARG A 127 -2.75 1.65 -16.40
N ASN A 128 -3.47 1.65 -15.27
CA ASN A 128 -4.78 2.30 -15.19
C ASN A 128 -4.69 3.78 -14.75
N LEU A 129 -3.75 4.12 -13.88
CA LEU A 129 -3.69 5.45 -13.25
C LEU A 129 -2.69 6.40 -13.90
N ARG A 130 -1.57 5.92 -14.47
CA ARG A 130 -0.50 6.83 -14.91
C ARG A 130 -0.97 7.81 -15.96
N GLN A 131 -1.72 7.35 -16.96
CA GLN A 131 -2.22 8.24 -18.01
C GLN A 131 -3.17 9.30 -17.45
N LEU A 132 -4.14 8.88 -16.62
CA LEU A 132 -5.05 9.79 -15.93
C LEU A 132 -4.29 10.81 -15.08
N PHE A 133 -3.27 10.35 -14.37
CA PHE A 133 -2.45 11.19 -13.51
C PHE A 133 -1.55 12.15 -14.30
N THR A 134 -0.98 11.75 -15.44
CA THR A 134 -0.09 12.61 -16.22
C THR A 134 -0.82 13.66 -17.05
N ASP A 135 -2.06 13.38 -17.44
CA ASP A 135 -2.82 14.26 -18.34
C ASP A 135 -3.59 15.36 -17.60
N LEU A 136 -3.85 15.17 -16.30
CA LEU A 136 -4.51 16.16 -15.45
C LEU A 136 -3.50 17.19 -14.90
N ASP A 137 -3.84 18.47 -14.94
CA ASP A 137 -3.03 19.56 -14.38
C ASP A 137 -3.50 19.89 -12.96
N PHE A 138 -2.78 19.38 -11.95
CA PHE A 138 -3.12 19.57 -10.55
C PHE A 138 -2.55 20.86 -9.99
N ALA A 139 -3.38 21.61 -9.26
CA ALA A 139 -3.00 22.81 -8.53
C ALA A 139 -3.57 22.77 -7.12
N GLY A 140 -2.91 23.41 -6.16
CA GLY A 140 -3.43 23.51 -4.79
C GLY A 140 -3.69 24.95 -4.39
N ARG A 141 -4.39 25.11 -3.28
CA ARG A 141 -4.62 26.43 -2.67
C ARG A 141 -3.37 27.06 -2.08
N VAL A 142 -2.40 26.22 -1.70
CA VAL A 142 -1.09 26.60 -1.19
C VAL A 142 -0.06 26.24 -2.25
N GLU A 143 0.68 27.24 -2.75
CA GLU A 143 1.66 27.05 -3.82
C GLU A 143 2.81 26.13 -3.38
N ASP A 144 3.31 26.29 -2.15
CA ASP A 144 4.42 25.50 -1.59
C ASP A 144 3.94 24.28 -0.79
N SER A 145 3.07 23.46 -1.39
CA SER A 145 2.64 22.21 -0.78
C SER A 145 3.63 21.08 -1.12
N PRO A 146 4.21 20.38 -0.12
CA PRO A 146 5.08 19.22 -0.37
C PRO A 146 4.42 18.14 -1.25
N LEU A 147 3.09 18.05 -1.20
CA LEU A 147 2.31 17.16 -2.06
C LEU A 147 2.32 17.60 -3.52
N LEU A 148 2.19 18.89 -3.80
CA LEU A 148 2.24 19.41 -5.18
C LEU A 148 3.64 19.23 -5.77
N GLU A 149 4.70 19.43 -4.99
CA GLU A 149 6.06 19.13 -5.41
C GLU A 149 6.24 17.65 -5.78
N ALA A 150 5.73 16.74 -4.93
CA ALA A 150 5.76 15.31 -5.20
C ALA A 150 4.96 14.92 -6.45
N ILE A 151 3.79 15.54 -6.66
CA ILE A 151 2.96 15.33 -7.85
C ILE A 151 3.70 15.81 -9.09
N ALA A 152 4.21 17.05 -9.10
CA ALA A 152 4.91 17.64 -10.23
C ALA A 152 6.18 16.85 -10.57
N PHE A 153 6.95 16.43 -9.56
CA PHE A 153 8.10 15.56 -9.73
C PHE A 153 7.71 14.25 -10.42
N LEU A 154 6.67 13.57 -9.93
CA LEU A 154 6.24 12.29 -10.47
C LEU A 154 5.65 12.43 -11.88
N GLN A 155 4.84 13.46 -12.15
CA GLN A 155 4.30 13.73 -13.49
C GLN A 155 5.42 13.99 -14.51
N ASN A 156 6.42 14.80 -14.15
CA ASN A 156 7.57 15.07 -15.01
C ASN A 156 8.40 13.80 -15.27
N LEU A 157 8.58 12.96 -14.25
CA LEU A 157 9.30 11.70 -14.38
C LEU A 157 8.58 10.74 -15.32
N LEU A 158 7.25 10.63 -15.20
CA LEU A 158 6.42 9.76 -16.03
C LEU A 158 6.32 10.26 -17.49
N ARG A 159 6.26 11.58 -17.70
CA ARG A 159 6.22 12.20 -19.05
C ARG A 159 7.54 12.05 -19.81
N THR A 160 8.67 11.93 -19.10
CA THR A 160 10.00 11.80 -19.73
C THR A 160 10.40 10.35 -20.06
N GLU A 161 9.47 9.39 -19.94
CA GLU A 161 9.65 7.94 -20.14
C GLU A 161 10.79 7.28 -19.34
N LYS A 162 11.44 8.01 -18.44
CA LYS A 162 12.42 7.43 -17.51
C LYS A 162 11.66 6.55 -16.54
N SER A 163 11.98 5.25 -16.53
CA SER A 163 11.37 4.33 -15.58
C SER A 163 11.61 4.84 -14.16
N PRO A 164 10.58 5.07 -13.33
CA PRO A 164 10.77 5.54 -11.96
C PRO A 164 11.73 4.66 -11.14
N ARG A 165 11.83 3.37 -11.48
CA ARG A 165 12.76 2.42 -10.85
C ARG A 165 14.24 2.60 -11.26
N GLN A 166 14.51 3.32 -12.34
CA GLN A 166 15.87 3.64 -12.81
C GLN A 166 16.36 5.01 -12.32
N THR A 167 15.52 5.73 -11.59
CA THR A 167 15.84 7.06 -11.02
C THR A 167 16.48 6.88 -9.66
N ASP A 168 17.42 7.75 -9.30
CA ASP A 168 18.05 7.72 -7.97
C ASP A 168 16.97 7.85 -6.88
N PRO A 169 16.83 6.86 -5.97
CA PRO A 169 15.87 6.92 -4.88
C PRO A 169 15.98 8.17 -4.01
N ASN A 170 17.15 8.83 -3.95
CA ASN A 170 17.36 10.05 -3.17
C ASN A 170 16.73 11.29 -3.81
N SER A 171 16.38 11.26 -5.09
CA SER A 171 15.75 12.42 -5.75
C SER A 171 14.25 12.52 -5.49
N PHE A 172 13.64 11.50 -4.88
CA PHE A 172 12.20 11.48 -4.61
C PHE A 172 11.85 12.39 -3.42
N PRO A 173 10.84 13.27 -3.53
CA PRO A 173 10.37 14.07 -2.40
C PRO A 173 9.81 13.20 -1.27
N THR A 174 10.49 13.12 -0.13
CA THR A 174 10.08 12.24 0.99
C THR A 174 9.33 12.95 2.12
N GLU A 175 9.14 14.27 2.02
CA GLU A 175 8.45 15.08 3.04
C GLU A 175 6.98 14.69 3.20
N ILE A 176 6.36 14.23 2.11
CA ILE A 176 4.97 13.75 2.09
C ILE A 176 4.79 12.44 2.87
N ILE A 177 5.87 11.75 3.25
CA ILE A 177 5.81 10.44 3.89
C ILE A 177 5.62 10.59 5.41
N PRO A 178 4.45 10.21 5.96
CA PRO A 178 4.23 10.24 7.40
C PRO A 178 5.22 9.35 8.14
N LYS A 179 5.67 9.79 9.33
CA LYS A 179 6.66 9.05 10.15
C LYS A 179 6.28 7.58 10.38
N GLY A 180 4.99 7.29 10.60
CA GLY A 180 4.48 5.94 10.82
C GLY A 180 4.53 5.02 9.59
N LEU A 181 4.56 5.59 8.38
CA LEU A 181 4.60 4.85 7.11
C LEU A 181 6.02 4.59 6.59
N ARG A 182 7.03 5.31 7.10
CA ARG A 182 8.43 5.15 6.68
C ARG A 182 8.90 3.70 6.75
N ARG A 183 8.54 2.97 7.80
CA ARG A 183 8.93 1.54 7.95
C ARG A 183 8.38 0.61 6.87
N TYR A 184 7.34 1.01 6.15
CA TYR A 184 6.71 0.22 5.10
C TYR A 184 7.10 0.68 3.69
N LEU A 185 7.66 1.87 3.56
CA LEU A 185 8.05 2.46 2.28
C LEU A 185 9.55 2.30 1.99
N PHE A 186 10.36 2.12 3.03
CA PHE A 186 11.80 1.97 2.90
C PHE A 186 12.24 0.54 3.23
N SER A 187 13.18 0.01 2.47
CA SER A 187 13.91 -1.19 2.84
C SER A 187 14.87 -0.89 4.00
N LYS A 188 15.02 -1.85 4.91
CA LYS A 188 16.01 -1.79 5.99
C LYS A 188 17.31 -2.42 5.52
N GLU A 189 18.42 -1.71 5.71
CA GLU A 189 19.77 -2.26 5.64
C GLU A 189 20.40 -2.03 7.02
N GLY A 190 20.41 -3.08 7.86
CA GLY A 190 20.80 -2.97 9.27
C GLY A 190 19.82 -2.11 10.10
N LYS A 191 20.32 -1.03 10.71
CA LYS A 191 19.52 -0.09 11.53
C LYS A 191 18.99 1.12 10.76
N THR A 192 19.35 1.28 9.48
CA THR A 192 19.02 2.46 8.67
C THR A 192 18.06 2.13 7.54
N PHE A 193 17.08 3.01 7.31
CA PHE A 193 16.21 3.01 6.14
C PHE A 193 16.96 3.68 4.99
N LYS A 194 17.25 2.95 3.92
CA LYS A 194 18.16 3.45 2.87
C LYS A 194 17.51 3.55 1.50
N THR A 195 16.76 2.53 1.09
CA THR A 195 16.21 2.49 -0.27
C THR A 195 14.68 2.61 -0.24
N LEU A 196 14.16 3.61 -0.94
CA LEU A 196 12.73 3.82 -1.13
C LEU A 196 12.16 2.78 -2.11
N ASP A 197 11.05 2.13 -1.73
CA ASP A 197 10.25 1.32 -2.65
C ASP A 197 9.41 2.27 -3.52
N VAL A 198 9.85 2.44 -4.76
CA VAL A 198 9.26 3.36 -5.74
C VAL A 198 7.81 3.02 -6.05
N ASP A 199 7.43 1.73 -6.05
CA ASP A 199 6.05 1.34 -6.36
C ASP A 199 5.11 1.74 -5.23
N ARG A 200 5.54 1.55 -3.98
CA ARG A 200 4.77 1.97 -2.81
C ARG A 200 4.73 3.48 -2.70
N TYR A 201 5.81 4.17 -3.04
CA TYR A 201 5.84 5.63 -3.10
C TYR A 201 4.86 6.18 -4.16
N GLU A 202 4.87 5.64 -5.37
CA GLU A 202 3.95 6.04 -6.44
C GLU A 202 2.48 5.90 -5.98
N PHE A 203 2.13 4.78 -5.34
CA PHE A 203 0.79 4.61 -4.80
C PHE A 203 0.47 5.57 -3.65
N LEU A 204 1.45 5.89 -2.79
CA LEU A 204 1.26 6.89 -1.73
C LEU A 204 0.89 8.26 -2.33
N VAL A 205 1.54 8.67 -3.42
CA VAL A 205 1.21 9.94 -4.10
C VAL A 205 -0.24 9.92 -4.60
N TYR A 206 -0.69 8.84 -5.25
CA TYR A 206 -2.08 8.73 -5.70
C TYR A 206 -3.08 8.80 -4.54
N ARG A 207 -2.76 8.13 -3.43
CA ARG A 207 -3.59 8.15 -2.21
C ARG A 207 -3.68 9.55 -1.60
N LEU A 208 -2.57 10.25 -1.47
CA LEU A 208 -2.55 11.61 -0.92
C LEU A 208 -3.23 12.62 -1.85
N LEU A 209 -3.06 12.46 -3.16
CA LEU A 209 -3.74 13.25 -4.16
C LEU A 209 -5.26 13.07 -4.06
N ARG A 210 -5.76 11.82 -4.00
CA ARG A 210 -7.18 11.52 -3.81
C ARG A 210 -7.74 12.23 -2.57
N ASN A 211 -7.08 12.06 -1.43
CA ASN A 211 -7.54 12.66 -0.18
C ASN A 211 -7.58 14.19 -0.26
N SER A 212 -6.61 14.81 -0.94
CA SER A 212 -6.52 16.27 -1.09
C SER A 212 -7.52 16.83 -2.10
N LEU A 213 -7.85 16.07 -3.15
CA LEU A 213 -8.94 16.39 -4.08
C LEU A 213 -10.30 16.31 -3.37
N GLU A 214 -10.53 15.27 -2.56
CA GLU A 214 -11.77 15.13 -1.77
C GLU A 214 -11.91 16.23 -0.70
N ALA A 215 -10.80 16.66 -0.10
CA ALA A 215 -10.78 17.78 0.85
C ALA A 215 -10.90 19.16 0.17
N GLY A 216 -10.69 19.24 -1.14
CA GLY A 216 -10.69 20.49 -1.91
C GLY A 216 -9.44 21.35 -1.71
N ASP A 217 -8.37 20.79 -1.14
CA ASP A 217 -7.05 21.43 -0.99
C ASP A 217 -6.29 21.45 -2.32
N VAL A 218 -6.54 20.45 -3.15
CA VAL A 218 -6.06 20.32 -4.53
C VAL A 218 -7.27 20.34 -5.46
N TYR A 219 -7.11 20.95 -6.63
CA TYR A 219 -8.07 20.97 -7.72
C TYR A 219 -7.35 20.74 -9.05
N VAL A 220 -8.11 20.43 -10.10
CA VAL A 220 -7.58 20.33 -11.46
C VAL A 220 -7.88 21.63 -12.21
N LYS A 221 -6.85 22.19 -12.85
CA LYS A 221 -7.03 23.37 -13.71
C LYS A 221 -7.83 22.97 -14.95
N PRO A 222 -8.81 23.78 -15.38
CA PRO A 222 -9.49 23.56 -16.63
C PRO A 222 -8.49 23.64 -17.79
N ILE A 223 -8.55 22.65 -18.68
CA ILE A 223 -7.79 22.58 -19.94
C ILE A 223 -8.34 23.61 -20.93
#